data_AF-A0A8X7CL35-F1
#
_entry.id   AF-A0A8X7CL35-F1
#
_cell.length_a   1.000
_cell.length_b   1.000
_cell.length_c   1.000
_cell.angle_alpha   90.00
_cell.angle_beta   90.00
_cell.angle_gamma   90.00
#
_symmetry.space_group_name_H-M   'P 1'
#
loop_
_entity.id
_entity.type
_entity.pdbx_description
1 polymer ?
#
loop_
_entity_poly.entity_id
_entity_poly.type
_entity_poly.pdbx_seq_one_letter_code
_entity_poly.pdbx_strand_id
1 'polypeptide(L)'
;MILTKSPTYLIKIIHSYLDNRTFNHKLNNVPSSQRPILASTPQGSILSPALYNIYTCDFHTDNNTTVCLFADAAAILCNRNTVEKAINLTQNYILKL
;
A
#
# COMPACT_ATOMS: atom_id res chain seq x y z
N MET A 1 8.91 -10.42 -6.30
CA MET A 1 9.50 -11.06 -7.51
C MET A 1 9.28 -10.26 -8.82
N ILE A 2 8.68 -9.07 -8.79
CA ILE A 2 8.36 -8.28 -10.02
C ILE A 2 9.52 -7.39 -10.48
N LEU A 3 10.32 -6.85 -9.57
CA LEU A 3 11.36 -5.85 -9.90
C LEU A 3 12.63 -6.43 -10.55
N THR A 4 12.91 -7.74 -10.42
CA THR A 4 14.18 -8.34 -10.88
C THR A 4 14.26 -8.54 -12.40
N LYS A 5 13.16 -8.38 -13.14
CA LYS A 5 13.11 -8.45 -14.61
C LYS A 5 12.69 -7.12 -15.27
N SER A 6 12.55 -6.05 -14.49
CA SER A 6 12.09 -4.76 -15.02
C SER A 6 13.20 -4.03 -15.79
N PRO A 7 12.91 -3.41 -16.95
CA PRO A 7 13.85 -2.55 -17.64
C PRO A 7 14.46 -1.48 -16.73
N THR A 8 15.78 -1.30 -16.78
CA THR A 8 16.51 -0.39 -15.90
C THR A 8 16.00 1.05 -15.98
N TYR A 9 15.54 1.50 -17.16
CA TYR A 9 15.01 2.85 -17.32
C TYR A 9 13.72 3.07 -16.51
N LEU A 10 12.85 2.06 -16.38
CA LEU A 10 11.64 2.15 -15.55
C LEU A 10 11.99 2.26 -14.06
N ILE A 11 12.98 1.48 -13.61
CA ILE A 11 13.47 1.55 -12.22
C ILE A 11 14.00 2.95 -11.92
N LYS A 12 14.77 3.55 -12.84
CA LYS A 12 15.29 4.92 -12.70
C LYS A 12 14.16 5.96 -12.63
N ILE A 13 13.11 5.81 -13.45
CA ILE A 13 11.94 6.71 -13.41
C ILE A 13 11.23 6.59 -12.05
N ILE A 14 10.98 5.37 -11.57
CA ILE A 14 10.33 5.15 -10.26
C ILE A 14 11.19 5.72 -9.13
N HIS A 15 12.50 5.49 -9.16
CA HIS A 15 13.43 6.06 -8.17
C HIS A 15 13.36 7.59 -8.17
N SER A 16 13.52 8.23 -9.34
CA SER A 16 13.42 9.69 -9.48
C SER A 16 12.07 10.24 -9.02
N TYR A 17 11.00 9.45 -9.15
CA TYR A 17 9.66 9.83 -8.73
C TYR A 17 9.46 9.76 -7.21
N LEU A 18 10.18 8.88 -6.51
CA LEU A 18 10.06 8.67 -5.06
C LEU A 18 11.10 9.44 -4.24
N ASP A 19 12.25 9.76 -4.83
CA ASP A 19 13.41 10.32 -4.15
C ASP A 19 13.36 11.85 -3.98
N ASN A 20 14.05 12.35 -2.95
CA ASN A 20 14.25 13.77 -2.62
C ASN A 20 12.98 14.66 -2.70
N ARG A 21 11.84 14.13 -2.24
CA ARG A 21 10.57 14.86 -2.23
C ARG A 21 10.40 15.69 -0.98
N THR A 22 9.71 16.82 -1.12
CA THR A 22 9.38 17.72 0.00
C THR A 22 7.97 18.28 -0.14
N PHE A 23 7.38 18.74 0.96
CA PHE A 23 6.12 19.46 0.97
C PHE A 23 6.18 20.70 1.86
N ASN A 24 5.27 21.64 1.59
CA ASN A 24 4.88 22.72 2.47
C ASN A 24 3.37 22.93 2.33
N HIS A 25 2.77 23.63 3.29
CA HIS A 25 1.37 24.04 3.22
C HIS A 25 1.26 25.54 3.47
N LYS A 26 0.11 26.11 3.13
CA LYS A 26 -0.15 27.55 3.27
C LYS A 26 -1.46 27.74 4.02
N LEU A 27 -1.42 28.46 5.13
CA LEU A 27 -2.59 28.81 5.94
C LEU A 27 -2.70 30.33 5.99
N ASN A 28 -3.85 30.88 5.60
CA ASN A 28 -4.09 32.34 5.60
C ASN A 28 -2.97 33.16 4.93
N ASN A 29 -2.50 32.66 3.79
CA ASN A 29 -1.37 33.19 3.05
C ASN A 29 0.04 33.05 3.64
N VAL A 30 0.19 32.46 4.81
CA VAL A 30 1.50 32.20 5.43
C VAL A 30 1.98 30.79 5.07
N PRO A 31 3.14 30.63 4.40
CA PRO A 31 3.69 29.31 4.09
C PRO A 31 4.37 28.67 5.32
N SER A 32 4.26 27.35 5.45
CA SER A 32 5.05 26.57 6.41
C SER A 32 6.50 26.41 5.96
N SER A 33 7.37 25.98 6.87
CA SER A 33 8.67 25.46 6.48
C SER A 33 8.52 24.23 5.59
N GLN A 34 9.49 24.04 4.69
CA GLN A 34 9.59 22.88 3.83
C GLN A 34 10.00 21.66 4.66
N ARG A 35 9.34 20.52 4.43
CA ARG A 35 9.65 19.26 5.12
C ARG A 35 9.84 18.13 4.11
N PRO A 36 10.75 17.17 4.36
CA PRO A 36 10.94 16.03 3.47
C PRO A 36 9.76 15.05 3.55
N ILE A 37 9.47 14.38 2.44
CA ILE A 37 8.54 13.25 2.37
C ILE A 37 9.38 11.97 2.34
N LEU A 38 9.38 11.23 3.45
CA LEU A 38 10.23 10.05 3.62
C LEU A 38 9.58 8.74 3.16
N ALA A 39 8.26 8.73 2.96
CA ALA A 39 7.51 7.53 2.62
C ALA A 39 6.28 7.87 1.77
N SER A 40 5.61 6.84 1.26
CA SER A 40 4.42 6.95 0.41
C SER A 40 4.71 7.59 -0.95
N THR A 41 3.70 7.61 -1.82
CA THR A 41 3.74 8.23 -3.15
C THR A 41 3.11 9.62 -3.11
N PRO A 42 3.47 10.54 -4.03
CA PRO A 42 2.74 11.80 -4.24
C PRO A 42 1.21 11.59 -4.37
N GLN A 43 0.44 12.29 -3.54
CA GLN A 43 -1.03 12.24 -3.61
C GLN A 43 -1.52 12.92 -4.89
N GLY A 44 -2.50 12.32 -5.56
CA GLY A 44 -3.07 12.85 -6.81
C GLY A 44 -2.27 12.52 -8.07
N SER A 45 -1.19 11.75 -7.96
CA SER A 45 -0.46 11.27 -9.13
C SER A 45 -1.06 10.00 -9.70
N ILE A 46 -1.04 9.92 -11.04
CA ILE A 46 -1.49 8.78 -11.84
C ILE A 46 -0.65 7.52 -11.57
N LEU A 47 0.63 7.69 -11.21
CA LEU A 47 1.55 6.57 -10.97
C LEU A 47 1.34 5.93 -9.59
N SER A 48 0.76 6.67 -8.65
CA SER A 48 0.62 6.25 -7.25
C SER A 48 -0.18 4.96 -7.06
N PRO A 49 -1.36 4.78 -7.71
CA PRO A 49 -2.11 3.52 -7.59
C PRO A 49 -1.36 2.29 -8.12
N ALA A 50 -0.63 2.44 -9.24
CA ALA A 50 0.15 1.35 -9.81
C ALA A 50 1.32 0.95 -8.90
N LEU A 51 2.02 1.93 -8.33
CA LEU A 51 3.10 1.68 -7.36
C LEU A 51 2.57 1.07 -6.07
N TYR A 52 1.39 1.48 -5.61
CA TYR A 52 0.73 0.88 -4.46
C TYR A 52 0.43 -0.60 -4.70
N ASN A 53 -0.15 -0.96 -5.84
CA ASN A 53 -0.42 -2.36 -6.18
C ASN A 53 0.85 -3.22 -6.27
N ILE A 54 1.97 -2.64 -6.72
CA ILE A 54 3.27 -3.33 -6.72
C ILE A 54 3.78 -3.49 -5.28
N TYR A 55 3.65 -2.45 -4.46
CA TYR A 55 4.07 -2.46 -3.06
C TYR A 55 3.31 -3.49 -2.22
N THR A 56 2.02 -3.72 -2.52
CA THR A 56 1.17 -4.69 -1.81
C THR A 56 1.00 -6.01 -2.55
N CYS A 57 1.80 -6.27 -3.60
CA CYS A 57 1.63 -7.49 -4.41
C CYS A 57 1.89 -8.80 -3.65
N ASP A 58 2.61 -8.71 -2.53
CA ASP A 58 2.95 -9.80 -1.62
C ASP A 58 2.09 -9.81 -0.35
N PHE A 59 0.93 -9.12 -0.38
CA PHE A 59 -0.03 -9.15 0.71
C PHE A 59 -0.33 -10.60 1.14
N HIS A 60 -0.42 -10.82 2.46
CA HIS A 60 -0.61 -12.15 3.02
C HIS A 60 -1.83 -12.84 2.38
N THR A 61 -1.72 -14.14 2.14
CA THR A 61 -2.81 -14.98 1.64
C THR A 61 -2.71 -16.34 2.34
N ASP A 62 -3.86 -16.97 2.59
CA ASP A 62 -3.91 -18.34 3.11
C ASP A 62 -5.06 -19.14 2.49
N ASN A 63 -5.09 -20.45 2.74
CA ASN A 63 -6.10 -21.35 2.15
C ASN A 63 -7.48 -21.25 2.80
N ASN A 64 -7.61 -20.49 3.88
CA ASN A 64 -8.76 -20.48 4.77
C ASN A 64 -9.59 -19.19 4.67
N THR A 65 -9.03 -18.19 4.00
CA THR A 65 -9.59 -16.87 3.79
C THR A 65 -9.54 -16.49 2.31
N THR A 66 -10.47 -15.64 1.91
CA THR A 66 -10.38 -14.90 0.64
C THR A 66 -10.09 -13.45 0.98
N VAL A 67 -9.03 -12.90 0.39
CA VAL A 67 -8.65 -11.49 0.56
C VAL A 67 -9.05 -10.74 -0.70
N CYS A 68 -9.79 -9.65 -0.53
CA CYS A 68 -10.09 -8.70 -1.59
C CYS A 68 -9.41 -7.38 -1.26
N LEU A 69 -8.52 -6.91 -2.14
CA LEU A 69 -7.79 -5.65 -1.98
C LEU A 69 -8.31 -4.61 -2.97
N PHE A 70 -8.51 -3.38 -2.50
CA PHE A 70 -8.82 -2.23 -3.35
C PHE A 70 -8.22 -0.96 -2.76
N ALA A 71 -7.21 -0.40 -3.43
CA ALA A 71 -6.41 0.69 -2.88
C ALA A 71 -5.99 0.36 -1.43
N ASP A 72 -6.17 1.27 -0.49
CA ASP A 72 -5.86 1.11 0.93
C ASP A 72 -6.85 0.22 1.71
N ALA A 73 -7.93 -0.25 1.08
CA ALA A 73 -8.92 -1.11 1.71
C ALA A 73 -8.64 -2.60 1.46
N ALA A 74 -8.80 -3.40 2.52
CA ALA A 74 -8.77 -4.85 2.46
C ALA A 74 -10.05 -5.42 3.07
N ALA A 75 -10.66 -6.40 2.40
CA ALA A 75 -11.73 -7.23 2.94
C ALA A 75 -11.22 -8.66 3.08
N ILE A 76 -11.40 -9.23 4.27
CA ILE A 76 -11.03 -10.61 4.59
C ILE A 76 -12.32 -11.40 4.79
N LEU A 77 -12.54 -12.40 3.95
CA LEU A 77 -13.72 -13.25 3.99
C LEU A 77 -13.30 -14.64 4.46
N CYS A 78 -14.10 -15.25 5.34
CA CYS A 78 -13.95 -16.64 5.71
C CYS A 78 -15.33 -17.32 5.74
N ASN A 79 -15.35 -18.64 5.52
CA ASN A 79 -16.57 -19.44 5.60
C ASN A 79 -16.41 -20.49 6.70
N ARG A 80 -17.23 -20.43 7.75
CA ARG A 80 -17.24 -21.38 8.86
C ARG A 80 -18.66 -21.67 9.32
N ASN A 81 -18.85 -22.85 9.91
CA ASN A 81 -20.17 -23.33 10.35
C ASN A 81 -20.66 -22.68 11.65
N THR A 82 -19.82 -21.94 12.36
CA THR A 82 -20.20 -21.15 13.54
C THR A 82 -19.51 -19.80 13.51
N VAL A 83 -20.16 -18.80 14.12
CA VAL A 83 -19.62 -17.44 14.25
C VAL A 83 -18.30 -17.44 15.03
N GLU A 84 -18.22 -18.21 16.12
CA GLU A 84 -17.01 -18.32 16.94
C GLU A 84 -15.79 -18.79 16.12
N LYS A 85 -15.96 -19.81 15.27
CA LYS A 85 -14.89 -20.29 14.39
C LYS A 85 -14.50 -19.25 13.34
N ALA A 86 -15.47 -18.51 12.81
CA ALA A 86 -15.21 -17.43 11.85
C ALA A 86 -14.39 -16.30 12.51
N ILE A 87 -14.76 -15.89 13.72
CA ILE A 87 -14.05 -14.87 14.49
C ILE A 87 -12.63 -15.34 14.80
N ASN A 88 -12.46 -16.53 15.38
CA ASN A 88 -11.14 -17.05 15.75
C ASN A 88 -10.21 -17.16 14.55
N LEU A 89 -10.74 -17.63 13.41
CA LEU A 89 -9.95 -17.72 12.19
C LEU A 89 -9.54 -16.36 11.66
N THR A 90 -10.48 -15.43 11.56
CA THR A 90 -10.22 -14.08 11.02
C THR A 90 -9.25 -13.34 11.94
N GLN A 91 -9.39 -13.49 13.26
CA GLN A 91 -8.46 -12.91 14.23
C GLN A 91 -7.05 -13.50 14.08
N ASN A 92 -6.93 -14.81 13.98
CA ASN A 92 -5.64 -15.49 13.76
C ASN A 92 -5.00 -15.09 12.43
N TYR A 93 -5.79 -14.79 11.41
CA TYR A 93 -5.31 -14.26 10.14
C TYR A 93 -4.76 -12.84 10.32
N ILE A 94 -5.54 -11.94 10.96
CA ILE A 94 -5.14 -10.54 11.20
C ILE A 94 -3.85 -10.46 12.02
N LEU A 95 -3.65 -11.37 12.99
CA LEU A 95 -2.42 -11.43 13.79
C LEU A 95 -1.17 -11.83 13.00
N LYS A 96 -1.31 -12.32 11.76
CA LYS A 96 -0.21 -12.68 10.86
C LYS A 96 0.09 -11.62 9.81
N LEU A 97 -0.77 -10.60 9.68
CA LEU A 97 -0.51 -9.41 8.86
C LEU A 97 0.57 -8.56 9.52
#